data_AF-A0A2T2P2C7-F1
#
_entry.id   AF-A0A2T2P2C7-F1
#
_cell.length_a   1.000
_cell.length_b   1.000
_cell.length_c   1.000
_cell.angle_alpha   90.00
_cell.angle_beta   90.00
_cell.angle_gamma   90.00
#
_symmetry.space_group_name_H-M   'P 1'
#
loop_
_entity.id
_entity.type
_entity.pdbx_description
1 polymer ?
#
loop_
_entity_poly.entity_id
_entity_poly.type
_entity_poly.pdbx_seq_one_letter_code
_entity_poly.pdbx_strand_id
1 'polypeptide(L)'
;MDENAPKWRIEHSVSGLAGCQHADCRKAKAKISKGEFRIGTRTWIDTEQKYTYFWRHWGCATFHQITGLKKITGGKVENVPGFSTISLESQEQVRLAFDKGVVVDKEFKDIREDLAKDFSPVVSEIIHAISYKVDVCKRATGCRRLECQQAGSACKITKGELRMGFEVKYGQETTSWLYKHWKCITQYDLDSAKSALNDDSLKSWNELPAEYRDFVISSFDENQIVDPPKLNTEPPKLTRKRTRKYKGKEGAVGSNIKAIAKNENDGKNMDKTTKKRGVQEVDIGPSRRSPRKRTRFSSNSHEEVIQPRAGFEEYIAIQEENKS
;
A
#
# COMPACT_ATOMS: atom_id res chain seq x y z
N MET A 1 -0.79 -28.96 11.59
CA MET A 1 0.22 -27.88 11.74
C MET A 1 1.56 -28.57 11.80
N ASP A 2 2.46 -28.33 10.85
CA ASP A 2 3.70 -29.10 10.74
C ASP A 2 4.62 -28.86 11.94
N GLU A 3 4.77 -29.88 12.78
CA GLU A 3 5.75 -29.89 13.87
C GLU A 3 7.17 -29.68 13.32
N ASN A 4 7.43 -30.15 12.10
CA ASN A 4 8.75 -30.12 11.45
C ASN A 4 9.06 -28.86 10.61
N ALA A 5 8.32 -27.76 10.74
CA ALA A 5 8.62 -26.56 9.97
C ALA A 5 9.97 -25.92 10.39
N PRO A 6 10.76 -25.39 9.45
CA PRO A 6 12.13 -24.96 9.71
C PRO A 6 12.20 -23.72 10.60
N LYS A 7 13.28 -23.58 11.38
CA LYS A 7 13.50 -22.44 12.28
C LYS A 7 13.66 -21.12 11.51
N TRP A 8 14.30 -21.17 10.35
CA TRP A 8 14.49 -20.02 9.45
C TRP A 8 13.94 -20.36 8.08
N ARG A 9 13.32 -19.37 7.43
CA ARG A 9 12.83 -19.48 6.05
C ARG A 9 13.03 -18.16 5.31
N ILE A 10 13.15 -18.22 4.00
CA ILE A 10 13.15 -17.06 3.12
C ILE A 10 11.94 -17.13 2.20
N GLU A 11 11.43 -15.98 1.79
CA GLU A 11 10.36 -15.90 0.78
C GLU A 11 10.18 -14.48 0.28
N HIS A 12 9.45 -14.35 -0.82
CA HIS A 12 8.82 -13.09 -1.19
C HIS A 12 7.53 -12.87 -0.42
N SER A 13 7.33 -11.64 0.04
CA SER A 13 6.23 -11.28 0.92
C SER A 13 4.86 -11.42 0.24
N VAL A 14 4.01 -12.33 0.72
CA VAL A 14 2.66 -12.51 0.17
C VAL A 14 1.68 -11.37 0.52
N SER A 15 2.00 -10.53 1.51
CA SER A 15 1.17 -9.40 1.92
C SER A 15 1.99 -8.24 2.51
N GLY A 16 1.53 -7.00 2.29
CA GLY A 16 2.14 -5.78 2.84
C GLY A 16 1.78 -5.48 4.30
N LEU A 17 1.52 -6.52 5.10
CA LEU A 17 1.05 -6.39 6.48
C LEU A 17 2.13 -6.68 7.52
N ALA A 18 3.14 -7.46 7.16
CA ALA A 18 4.21 -7.83 8.07
C ALA A 18 5.09 -6.61 8.42
N GLY A 19 5.33 -6.40 9.71
CA GLY A 19 6.31 -5.43 10.20
C GLY A 19 7.67 -6.10 10.41
N CYS A 20 8.75 -5.41 10.06
CA CYS A 20 10.09 -5.90 10.31
C CYS A 20 10.41 -5.90 11.82
N GLN A 21 10.95 -7.02 12.31
CA GLN A 21 11.27 -7.21 13.73
C GLN A 21 12.66 -6.71 14.14
N HIS A 22 13.42 -6.10 13.22
CA HIS A 22 14.65 -5.39 13.55
C HIS A 22 14.33 -4.15 14.39
N ALA A 23 15.17 -3.82 15.39
CA ALA A 23 14.83 -2.81 16.40
C ALA A 23 14.53 -1.43 15.78
N ASP A 24 15.34 -1.00 14.82
CA ASP A 24 15.19 0.33 14.20
C ASP A 24 13.98 0.38 13.25
N CYS A 25 13.81 -0.66 12.42
CA CYS A 25 12.63 -0.79 11.57
C CYS A 25 11.33 -0.89 12.38
N ARG A 26 11.35 -1.61 13.51
CA ARG A 26 10.19 -1.73 14.40
C ARG A 26 9.83 -0.39 15.04
N LYS A 27 10.83 0.39 15.48
CA LYS A 27 10.62 1.77 15.98
C LYS A 27 10.04 2.68 14.90
N ALA A 28 10.57 2.58 13.67
CA ALA A 28 10.06 3.30 12.50
C ALA A 28 8.71 2.77 11.98
N LYS A 29 8.19 1.67 12.55
CA LYS A 29 7.00 0.96 12.06
C LYS A 29 7.10 0.60 10.56
N ALA A 30 8.32 0.34 10.09
CA ALA A 30 8.59 -0.03 8.72
C ALA A 30 7.94 -1.39 8.42
N LYS A 31 7.07 -1.39 7.42
CA LYS A 31 6.43 -2.59 6.90
C LYS A 31 7.30 -3.22 5.82
N ILE A 32 7.11 -4.52 5.63
CA ILE A 32 7.64 -5.26 4.50
C ILE A 32 6.55 -5.22 3.43
N SER A 33 6.87 -4.66 2.27
CA SER A 33 5.95 -4.54 1.15
C SER A 33 5.54 -5.91 0.63
N LYS A 34 4.38 -6.00 -0.03
CA LYS A 34 4.01 -7.24 -0.74
C LYS A 34 4.95 -7.38 -1.93
N GLY A 35 5.40 -8.60 -2.21
CA GLY A 35 6.41 -8.91 -3.21
C GLY A 35 7.85 -8.70 -2.73
N GLU A 36 8.11 -8.05 -1.59
CA GLU A 36 9.47 -7.80 -1.10
C GLU A 36 10.13 -9.05 -0.51
N PHE A 37 11.42 -9.24 -0.79
CA PHE A 37 12.21 -10.34 -0.27
C PHE A 37 12.47 -10.21 1.24
N ARG A 38 12.18 -11.29 1.98
CA ARG A 38 12.23 -11.29 3.45
C ARG A 38 12.71 -12.60 4.03
N ILE A 39 13.20 -12.51 5.28
CA ILE A 39 13.59 -13.65 6.10
C ILE A 39 12.68 -13.77 7.33
N GLY A 40 12.27 -15.00 7.64
CA GLY A 40 11.41 -15.33 8.76
C GLY A 40 12.15 -16.16 9.80
N THR A 41 11.86 -15.91 11.09
CA THR A 41 12.26 -16.78 12.20
C THR A 41 11.03 -17.37 12.85
N ARG A 42 10.97 -18.70 12.95
CA ARG A 42 9.90 -19.42 13.64
C ARG A 42 10.03 -19.19 15.14
N THR A 43 9.00 -18.60 15.73
CA THR A 43 8.95 -18.23 17.15
C THR A 43 7.64 -18.72 17.75
N TRP A 44 7.72 -19.32 18.93
CA TRP A 44 6.55 -19.66 19.72
C TRP A 44 6.01 -18.42 20.40
N ILE A 45 4.70 -18.17 20.30
CA ILE A 45 4.03 -17.09 21.03
C ILE A 45 3.15 -17.72 22.10
N ASP A 46 3.50 -17.51 23.37
CA ASP A 46 2.77 -18.05 24.52
C ASP A 46 1.33 -17.54 24.58
N THR A 47 1.09 -16.28 24.24
CA THR A 47 -0.26 -15.69 24.27
C THR A 47 -1.23 -16.36 23.29
N GLU A 48 -0.74 -16.81 22.15
CA GLU A 48 -1.55 -17.43 21.09
C GLU A 48 -1.36 -18.94 21.01
N GLN A 49 -0.55 -19.51 21.91
CA GLN A 49 -0.18 -20.94 21.99
C GLN A 49 0.12 -21.55 20.62
N LYS A 50 0.86 -20.80 19.78
CA LYS A 50 1.17 -21.22 18.41
C LYS A 50 2.52 -20.72 17.94
N TYR A 51 3.09 -21.45 16.98
CA TYR A 51 4.24 -20.98 16.22
C TYR A 51 3.82 -19.93 15.18
N THR A 52 4.55 -18.83 15.12
CA THR A 52 4.45 -17.85 14.04
C THR A 52 5.83 -17.52 13.48
N TYR A 53 5.87 -16.82 12.35
CA TYR A 53 7.11 -16.29 11.80
C TYR A 53 7.25 -14.80 12.12
N PHE A 54 8.38 -14.47 12.72
CA PHE A 54 8.85 -13.10 12.90
C PHE A 54 9.67 -12.69 11.69
N TRP A 55 9.11 -11.78 10.91
CA TRP A 55 9.67 -11.34 9.64
C TRP A 55 10.65 -10.19 9.80
N ARG A 56 11.67 -10.15 8.93
CA ARG A 56 12.58 -9.03 8.75
C ARG A 56 12.80 -8.79 7.27
N HIS A 57 13.10 -7.53 6.90
CA HIS A 57 13.68 -7.23 5.60
C HIS A 57 14.94 -8.07 5.40
N TRP A 58 15.25 -8.44 4.16
CA TRP A 58 16.47 -9.17 3.85
C TRP A 58 17.73 -8.45 4.40
N GLY A 59 17.86 -7.15 4.14
CA GLY A 59 18.96 -6.33 4.68
C GLY A 59 19.02 -6.21 6.21
N CYS A 60 17.94 -6.59 6.91
CA CYS A 60 17.86 -6.61 8.38
C CYS A 60 18.16 -7.99 8.99
N ALA A 61 18.53 -8.97 8.15
CA ALA A 61 18.91 -10.30 8.60
C ALA A 61 20.16 -10.22 9.49
N THR A 62 20.16 -10.99 10.57
CA THR A 62 21.31 -11.05 11.47
C THR A 62 22.30 -12.13 11.04
N PHE A 63 23.55 -11.98 11.44
CA PHE A 63 24.59 -13.01 11.29
C PHE A 63 24.13 -14.38 11.79
N HIS A 64 23.41 -14.41 12.92
CA HIS A 64 22.85 -15.64 13.49
C HIS A 64 21.79 -16.28 12.60
N GLN A 65 20.96 -15.49 11.90
CA GLN A 65 19.97 -16.04 10.97
C GLN A 65 20.64 -16.67 9.76
N ILE A 66 21.65 -16.02 9.17
CA ILE A 66 22.40 -16.55 8.02
C ILE A 66 23.20 -17.81 8.41
N THR A 67 23.90 -17.75 9.54
CA THR A 67 24.63 -18.92 10.07
C THR A 67 23.69 -20.07 10.44
N GLY A 68 22.52 -19.76 10.99
CA GLY A 68 21.46 -20.73 11.26
C GLY A 68 20.95 -21.41 9.99
N LEU A 69 20.70 -20.62 8.93
CA LEU A 69 20.32 -21.14 7.61
C LEU A 69 21.39 -22.09 7.05
N LYS A 70 22.67 -21.74 7.13
CA LYS A 70 23.77 -22.64 6.73
C LYS A 70 23.76 -23.95 7.51
N LYS A 71 23.58 -23.88 8.84
CA LYS A 71 23.58 -25.07 9.71
C LYS A 71 22.44 -26.02 9.38
N ILE A 72 21.21 -25.51 9.19
CA ILE A 72 20.06 -26.38 8.89
C ILE A 72 20.12 -27.02 7.49
N THR A 73 20.90 -26.42 6.58
CA THR A 73 21.02 -26.89 5.20
C THR A 73 22.28 -27.72 4.94
N GLY A 74 23.15 -27.87 5.94
CA GLY A 74 24.47 -28.49 5.76
C GLY A 74 25.37 -27.69 4.81
N GLY A 75 25.20 -26.38 4.73
CA GLY A 75 25.96 -25.49 3.85
C GLY A 75 25.49 -25.46 2.39
N LYS A 76 24.47 -26.25 2.01
CA LYS A 76 23.92 -26.27 0.65
C LYS A 76 22.85 -25.21 0.47
N VAL A 77 23.11 -24.23 -0.39
CA VAL A 77 22.20 -23.08 -0.59
C VAL A 77 20.85 -23.52 -1.15
N GLU A 78 20.84 -24.55 -1.99
CA GLU A 78 19.66 -25.08 -2.67
C GLU A 78 18.64 -25.67 -1.69
N ASN A 79 19.10 -26.12 -0.52
CA ASN A 79 18.27 -26.70 0.52
C ASN A 79 17.64 -25.64 1.44
N VAL A 80 17.93 -24.35 1.21
CA VAL A 80 17.37 -23.27 2.04
C VAL A 80 15.84 -23.26 1.91
N PRO A 81 15.09 -23.29 3.02
CA PRO A 81 13.63 -23.29 2.96
C PRO A 81 13.09 -22.05 2.25
N GLY A 82 12.48 -22.27 1.08
CA GLY A 82 11.93 -21.23 0.20
C GLY A 82 12.87 -20.75 -0.91
N PHE A 83 14.05 -21.36 -1.09
CA PHE A 83 15.02 -20.94 -2.10
C PHE A 83 14.53 -21.14 -3.55
N SER A 84 13.82 -22.23 -3.84
CA SER A 84 13.31 -22.50 -5.19
C SER A 84 12.15 -21.61 -5.62
N THR A 85 11.49 -20.92 -4.69
CA THR A 85 10.29 -20.11 -4.97
C THR A 85 10.58 -18.62 -5.11
N ILE A 86 11.82 -18.21 -4.84
CA ILE A 86 12.28 -16.82 -4.96
C ILE A 86 12.88 -16.54 -6.34
N SER A 87 12.89 -15.26 -6.72
CA SER A 87 13.50 -14.73 -7.95
C SER A 87 14.99 -15.06 -8.05
N LEU A 88 15.51 -15.06 -9.28
CA LEU A 88 16.93 -15.35 -9.55
C LEU A 88 17.86 -14.34 -8.86
N GLU A 89 17.52 -13.05 -8.86
CA GLU A 89 18.29 -12.00 -8.17
C GLU A 89 18.36 -12.25 -6.66
N SER A 90 17.23 -12.59 -6.02
CA SER A 90 17.21 -12.98 -4.61
C SER A 90 18.04 -14.24 -4.35
N GLN A 91 18.03 -15.23 -5.25
CA GLN A 91 18.85 -16.45 -5.09
C GLN A 91 20.35 -16.12 -5.08
N GLU A 92 20.79 -15.20 -5.94
CA GLU A 92 22.18 -14.74 -5.96
C GLU A 92 22.56 -14.03 -4.66
N GLN A 93 21.69 -13.17 -4.13
CA GLN A 93 21.93 -12.52 -2.84
C GLN A 93 22.04 -13.52 -1.69
N VAL A 94 21.26 -14.60 -1.71
CA VAL A 94 21.37 -15.68 -0.72
C VAL A 94 22.71 -16.41 -0.86
N ARG A 95 23.16 -16.72 -2.09
CA ARG A 95 24.48 -17.32 -2.33
C ARG A 95 25.60 -16.44 -1.79
N LEU A 96 25.58 -15.14 -2.12
CA LEU A 96 26.56 -14.17 -1.62
C LEU A 96 26.56 -14.06 -0.09
N ALA A 97 25.38 -14.08 0.54
CA ALA A 97 25.28 -14.07 1.99
C ALA A 97 25.78 -15.38 2.61
N PHE A 98 25.62 -16.51 1.90
CA PHE A 98 26.21 -17.77 2.30
C PHE A 98 27.73 -17.75 2.17
N ASP A 99 28.32 -17.16 1.15
CA ASP A 99 29.79 -17.14 1.06
C ASP A 99 30.38 -16.24 2.16
N LYS A 100 29.81 -15.05 2.36
CA LYS A 100 30.33 -14.07 3.34
C LYS A 100 29.87 -14.30 4.77
N GLY A 101 28.81 -15.09 4.98
CA GLY A 101 28.18 -15.29 6.30
C GLY A 101 27.34 -14.12 6.81
N VAL A 102 27.20 -13.06 6.01
CA VAL A 102 26.43 -11.85 6.31
C VAL A 102 25.78 -11.33 5.04
N VAL A 103 24.65 -10.63 5.17
CA VAL A 103 24.02 -9.95 4.03
C VAL A 103 24.94 -8.85 3.52
N VAL A 104 25.28 -8.92 2.23
CA VAL A 104 26.23 -8.03 1.57
C VAL A 104 25.58 -6.70 1.24
N ASP A 105 24.44 -6.76 0.53
CA ASP A 105 23.65 -5.60 0.17
C ASP A 105 22.48 -5.45 1.16
N LYS A 106 22.59 -4.47 2.05
CA LYS A 106 21.54 -4.17 3.03
C LYS A 106 20.38 -3.36 2.45
N GLU A 107 20.59 -2.71 1.31
CA GLU A 107 19.57 -1.92 0.62
C GLU A 107 18.77 -2.78 -0.37
N PHE A 108 19.24 -4.00 -0.66
CA PHE A 108 18.53 -4.97 -1.49
C PHE A 108 17.19 -5.36 -0.87
N LYS A 109 16.12 -5.16 -1.66
CA LYS A 109 14.74 -5.47 -1.28
C LYS A 109 14.09 -6.51 -2.18
N ASP A 110 14.42 -6.48 -3.48
CA ASP A 110 13.83 -7.28 -4.56
C ASP A 110 12.32 -7.48 -4.42
N ILE A 111 11.57 -6.63 -5.12
CA ILE A 111 10.12 -6.66 -5.10
C ILE A 111 9.65 -7.41 -6.33
N ARG A 112 9.19 -8.64 -6.11
CA ARG A 112 8.51 -9.44 -7.14
C ARG A 112 7.27 -8.70 -7.65
N GLU A 113 7.36 -8.27 -8.90
CA GLU A 113 6.33 -7.51 -9.62
C GLU A 113 4.97 -8.21 -9.63
N ASP A 114 4.97 -9.53 -9.87
CA ASP A 114 3.77 -10.36 -9.90
C ASP A 114 3.04 -10.44 -8.54
N LEU A 115 3.78 -10.25 -7.44
CA LEU A 115 3.22 -10.24 -6.10
C LEU A 115 2.96 -8.83 -5.57
N ALA A 116 3.61 -7.79 -6.09
CA ALA A 116 3.58 -6.46 -5.51
C ALA A 116 2.14 -5.92 -5.33
N LYS A 117 1.87 -5.34 -4.15
CA LYS A 117 0.55 -4.78 -3.79
C LYS A 117 0.15 -3.65 -4.73
N ASP A 118 1.17 -2.94 -5.20
CA ASP A 118 1.06 -1.79 -6.08
C ASP A 118 1.51 -2.13 -7.50
N PHE A 119 1.51 -3.41 -7.91
CA PHE A 119 1.36 -3.74 -9.34
C PHE A 119 -0.11 -3.53 -9.76
N SER A 120 -0.67 -2.36 -9.42
CA SER A 120 -1.32 -1.62 -10.48
C SER A 120 -0.15 -1.17 -11.33
N PRO A 121 -0.11 -1.35 -12.65
CA PRO A 121 0.80 -0.56 -13.44
C PRO A 121 0.53 0.92 -13.07
N VAL A 122 1.37 1.47 -12.21
CA VAL A 122 1.65 2.89 -12.08
C VAL A 122 2.67 3.25 -13.16
N VAL A 123 2.88 2.36 -14.13
CA VAL A 123 3.09 2.80 -15.49
C VAL A 123 1.83 3.59 -15.85
N SER A 124 1.99 4.82 -16.32
CA SER A 124 0.92 5.60 -16.94
C SER A 124 0.18 4.81 -18.02
N GLU A 125 0.78 3.75 -18.54
CA GLU A 125 0.35 2.91 -19.65
C GLU A 125 -0.04 1.51 -19.16
N ILE A 126 -1.22 1.04 -19.58
CA ILE A 126 -1.73 -0.28 -19.20
C ILE A 126 -1.36 -1.23 -20.34
N ILE A 127 -0.13 -1.73 -20.31
CA ILE A 127 0.46 -2.49 -21.44
C ILE A 127 -0.03 -3.94 -21.56
N HIS A 128 -0.54 -4.53 -20.48
CA HIS A 128 -0.95 -5.95 -20.40
C HIS A 128 -2.48 -6.11 -20.40
N ALA A 129 -3.19 -5.21 -21.07
CA ALA A 129 -4.64 -5.34 -21.25
C ALA A 129 -4.94 -6.52 -22.19
N ILE A 130 -5.88 -7.36 -21.79
CA ILE A 130 -6.33 -8.53 -22.57
C ILE A 130 -7.43 -8.15 -23.54
N SER A 131 -8.27 -7.18 -23.14
CA SER A 131 -9.31 -6.63 -23.98
C SER A 131 -9.56 -5.17 -23.65
N TYR A 132 -10.12 -4.47 -24.63
CA TYR A 132 -10.44 -3.06 -24.55
C TYR A 132 -11.95 -2.84 -24.59
N LYS A 133 -12.38 -1.75 -24.00
CA LYS A 133 -13.80 -1.37 -23.94
C LYS A 133 -13.93 0.14 -24.03
N VAL A 134 -14.85 0.63 -24.86
CA VAL A 134 -15.24 2.05 -24.88
C VAL A 134 -16.70 2.14 -24.45
N ASP A 135 -16.99 2.89 -23.38
CA ASP A 135 -18.35 3.10 -22.91
C ASP A 135 -18.58 4.47 -22.28
N VAL A 136 -19.85 4.81 -22.11
CA VAL A 136 -20.29 5.93 -21.29
C VAL A 136 -20.34 5.50 -19.83
N CYS A 137 -19.71 6.28 -18.96
CA CYS A 137 -19.65 6.02 -17.54
C CYS A 137 -21.07 5.99 -16.91
N LYS A 138 -21.50 4.81 -16.43
CA LYS A 138 -22.82 4.62 -15.79
C LYS A 138 -22.85 5.10 -14.33
N ARG A 139 -21.70 5.06 -13.65
CA ARG A 139 -21.48 5.41 -12.24
C ARG A 139 -20.07 5.96 -12.09
N ALA A 140 -19.87 6.96 -11.23
CA ALA A 140 -18.56 7.61 -11.08
C ALA A 140 -17.45 6.58 -10.78
N THR A 141 -16.34 6.66 -11.53
CA THR A 141 -15.20 5.75 -11.41
C THR A 141 -13.88 6.52 -11.36
N GLY A 142 -12.84 5.91 -10.80
CA GLY A 142 -11.51 6.52 -10.75
C GLY A 142 -10.74 6.28 -12.05
N CYS A 143 -10.10 7.33 -12.57
CA CYS A 143 -9.13 7.19 -13.65
C CYS A 143 -7.82 6.58 -13.11
N ARG A 144 -7.16 5.76 -13.92
CA ARG A 144 -5.89 5.10 -13.57
C ARG A 144 -4.63 5.88 -13.93
N ARG A 145 -4.75 7.05 -14.58
CA ARG A 145 -3.61 7.94 -14.80
C ARG A 145 -3.10 8.48 -13.46
N LEU A 146 -1.78 8.47 -13.26
CA LEU A 146 -1.12 8.84 -12.00
C LEU A 146 -1.58 10.21 -11.47
N GLU A 147 -1.59 11.23 -12.34
CA GLU A 147 -2.02 12.59 -11.99
C GLU A 147 -3.46 12.62 -11.46
N CYS A 148 -4.38 11.87 -12.08
CA CYS A 148 -5.78 11.82 -11.64
C CYS A 148 -5.98 10.96 -10.40
N GLN A 149 -5.14 9.94 -10.18
CA GLN A 149 -5.13 9.22 -8.91
C GLN A 149 -4.67 10.13 -7.76
N GLN A 150 -3.64 10.95 -7.98
CA GLN A 150 -3.13 11.91 -7.00
C GLN A 150 -4.14 13.02 -6.70
N ALA A 151 -4.87 13.50 -7.71
CA ALA A 151 -5.97 14.46 -7.53
C ALA A 151 -7.20 13.88 -6.79
N GLY A 152 -7.25 12.56 -6.60
CA GLY A 152 -8.25 11.89 -5.79
C GLY A 152 -9.69 12.09 -6.30
N SER A 153 -10.61 12.48 -5.41
CA SER A 153 -12.03 12.61 -5.76
C SER A 153 -12.35 13.72 -6.77
N ALA A 154 -11.42 14.65 -7.00
CA ALA A 154 -11.61 15.76 -7.92
C ALA A 154 -11.45 15.34 -9.40
N CYS A 155 -10.62 14.34 -9.71
CA CYS A 155 -10.40 13.82 -11.07
C CYS A 155 -11.07 12.43 -11.26
N LYS A 156 -12.35 12.31 -10.91
CA LYS A 156 -13.14 11.09 -11.17
C LYS A 156 -13.89 11.22 -12.49
N ILE A 157 -13.96 10.12 -13.22
CA ILE A 157 -14.80 9.98 -14.41
C ILE A 157 -16.25 10.01 -13.95
N THR A 158 -16.99 11.04 -14.37
CA THR A 158 -18.36 11.29 -13.92
C THR A 158 -19.40 10.52 -14.75
N LYS A 159 -20.65 10.44 -14.29
CA LYS A 159 -21.71 9.76 -15.05
C LYS A 159 -21.99 10.54 -16.35
N GLY A 160 -22.10 9.83 -17.48
CA GLY A 160 -22.35 10.45 -18.80
C GLY A 160 -21.08 10.77 -19.59
N GLU A 161 -19.91 10.65 -18.96
CA GLU A 161 -18.60 10.91 -19.58
C GLU A 161 -18.09 9.69 -20.35
N LEU A 162 -17.47 9.93 -21.50
CA LEU A 162 -16.79 8.89 -22.29
C LEU A 162 -15.52 8.43 -21.59
N ARG A 163 -15.29 7.12 -21.54
CA ARG A 163 -14.10 6.53 -20.92
C ARG A 163 -13.59 5.32 -21.68
N MET A 164 -12.29 5.08 -21.51
CA MET A 164 -11.61 3.88 -22.00
C MET A 164 -11.44 2.88 -20.85
N GLY A 165 -11.78 1.62 -21.12
CA GLY A 165 -11.68 0.50 -20.20
C GLY A 165 -10.66 -0.54 -20.68
N PHE A 166 -9.88 -1.06 -19.72
CA PHE A 166 -8.82 -2.05 -19.94
C PHE A 166 -9.09 -3.26 -19.06
N GLU A 167 -9.22 -4.45 -19.65
CA GLU A 167 -9.37 -5.69 -18.90
C GLU A 167 -8.00 -6.27 -18.55
N VAL A 168 -7.71 -6.36 -17.24
CA VAL A 168 -6.44 -6.87 -16.73
C VAL A 168 -6.66 -8.14 -15.94
N LYS A 169 -5.84 -9.17 -16.16
CA LYS A 169 -5.78 -10.40 -15.33
C LYS A 169 -4.93 -10.14 -14.09
N TYR A 170 -5.48 -10.51 -12.95
CA TYR A 170 -4.81 -10.58 -11.66
C TYR A 170 -4.69 -12.06 -11.28
N GLY A 171 -3.46 -12.56 -11.19
CA GLY A 171 -3.20 -13.99 -10.96
C GLY A 171 -3.76 -14.87 -12.08
N GLN A 172 -4.20 -16.08 -11.74
CA GLN A 172 -4.62 -17.07 -12.74
C GLN A 172 -6.10 -16.99 -13.15
N GLU A 173 -6.98 -16.49 -12.28
CA GLU A 173 -8.44 -16.61 -12.49
C GLU A 173 -9.23 -15.30 -12.40
N THR A 174 -8.68 -14.24 -11.82
CA THR A 174 -9.45 -13.00 -11.61
C THR A 174 -9.13 -11.97 -12.67
N THR A 175 -10.14 -11.44 -13.37
CA THR A 175 -9.99 -10.26 -14.22
C THR A 175 -10.65 -9.04 -13.59
N SER A 176 -10.19 -7.85 -13.92
CA SER A 176 -10.80 -6.61 -13.48
C SER A 176 -10.61 -5.51 -14.50
N TRP A 177 -11.59 -4.60 -14.53
CA TRP A 177 -11.59 -3.45 -15.42
C TRP A 177 -10.91 -2.25 -14.77
N LEU A 178 -9.90 -1.73 -15.46
CA LEU A 178 -9.27 -0.45 -15.19
C LEU A 178 -9.84 0.59 -16.15
N TYR A 179 -9.92 1.85 -15.73
CA TYR A 179 -10.53 2.91 -16.55
C TYR A 179 -9.63 4.14 -16.61
N LYS A 180 -9.60 4.81 -17.76
CA LYS A 180 -9.02 6.15 -17.93
C LYS A 180 -10.08 7.10 -18.51
N HIS A 181 -9.95 8.40 -18.22
CA HIS A 181 -10.67 9.40 -19.03
C HIS A 181 -10.21 9.26 -20.48
N TRP A 182 -11.06 9.59 -21.45
CA TRP A 182 -10.65 9.63 -22.85
C TRP A 182 -9.40 10.48 -23.05
N LYS A 183 -9.36 11.69 -22.48
CA LYS A 183 -8.20 12.59 -22.51
C LYS A 183 -6.93 12.10 -21.80
N CYS A 184 -7.06 11.06 -20.97
CA CYS A 184 -5.98 10.53 -20.15
C CYS A 184 -5.37 9.26 -20.74
N ILE A 185 -5.88 8.78 -21.89
CA ILE A 185 -5.27 7.68 -22.62
C ILE A 185 -3.96 8.13 -23.26
N THR A 186 -3.07 7.19 -23.53
CA THR A 186 -1.84 7.47 -24.30
C THR A 186 -2.04 7.07 -25.75
N GLN A 187 -1.08 7.42 -26.61
CA GLN A 187 -1.09 7.04 -28.01
C GLN A 187 -1.16 5.52 -28.18
N TYR A 188 -0.38 4.79 -27.36
CA TYR A 188 -0.40 3.33 -27.30
C TYR A 188 -1.81 2.76 -26.99
N ASP A 189 -2.51 3.36 -26.02
CA ASP A 189 -3.85 2.93 -25.66
C ASP A 189 -4.84 3.12 -26.84
N LEU A 190 -4.68 4.22 -27.58
CA LEU A 190 -5.52 4.58 -28.73
C LEU A 190 -5.27 3.63 -29.91
N ASP A 191 -4.01 3.35 -30.24
CA ASP A 191 -3.61 2.41 -31.29
C ASP A 191 -4.08 0.98 -30.98
N SER A 192 -3.98 0.57 -29.71
CA SER A 192 -4.45 -0.74 -29.26
C SER A 192 -5.96 -0.86 -29.33
N ALA A 193 -6.69 0.20 -28.96
CA ALA A 193 -8.15 0.22 -29.08
C ALA A 193 -8.61 0.26 -30.54
N LYS A 194 -7.89 0.97 -31.42
CA LYS A 194 -8.13 0.98 -32.87
C LYS A 194 -7.93 -0.41 -33.47
N SER A 195 -6.87 -1.10 -33.09
CA SER A 195 -6.62 -2.50 -33.49
C SER A 195 -7.76 -3.41 -33.01
N ALA A 196 -8.18 -3.27 -31.76
CA ALA A 196 -9.30 -4.03 -31.21
C ALA A 196 -10.64 -3.74 -31.92
N LEU A 197 -10.85 -2.52 -32.41
CA LEU A 197 -12.03 -2.16 -33.22
C LEU A 197 -11.98 -2.86 -34.59
N ASN A 198 -10.83 -2.85 -35.25
CA ASN A 198 -10.65 -3.51 -36.55
C ASN A 198 -10.86 -5.03 -36.46
N ASP A 199 -10.50 -5.63 -35.33
CA ASP A 199 -10.68 -7.06 -35.06
C ASP A 199 -12.10 -7.39 -34.51
N ASP A 200 -13.05 -6.44 -34.50
CA ASP A 200 -14.39 -6.56 -33.91
C ASP A 200 -14.39 -7.04 -32.43
N SER A 201 -13.28 -6.86 -31.73
CA SER A 201 -13.07 -7.31 -30.35
C SER A 201 -13.31 -6.20 -29.30
N LEU A 202 -13.55 -4.97 -29.76
CA LEU A 202 -13.79 -3.81 -28.90
C LEU A 202 -15.15 -3.91 -28.19
N LYS A 203 -15.13 -4.12 -26.88
CA LYS A 203 -16.35 -4.34 -26.09
C LYS A 203 -17.18 -3.06 -25.95
N SER A 204 -18.50 -3.22 -25.89
CA SER A 204 -19.51 -2.16 -25.73
C SER A 204 -19.54 -1.10 -26.84
N TRP A 205 -18.86 -1.31 -27.97
CA TRP A 205 -18.88 -0.41 -29.13
C TRP A 205 -20.30 -0.14 -29.66
N ASN A 206 -21.10 -1.20 -29.82
CA ASN A 206 -22.47 -1.12 -30.35
C ASN A 206 -23.49 -0.46 -29.39
N GLU A 207 -23.16 -0.35 -28.09
CA GLU A 207 -24.03 0.29 -27.08
C GLU A 207 -23.82 1.81 -27.00
N LEU A 208 -22.84 2.34 -27.74
CA LEU A 208 -22.42 3.73 -27.62
C LEU A 208 -23.35 4.66 -28.44
N PRO A 209 -23.77 5.82 -27.89
CA PRO A 209 -24.52 6.83 -28.65
C PRO A 209 -23.80 7.23 -29.95
N ALA A 210 -24.56 7.53 -31.01
CA ALA A 210 -23.99 7.86 -32.33
C ALA A 210 -22.98 9.01 -32.25
N GLU A 211 -23.31 10.07 -31.51
CA GLU A 211 -22.41 11.23 -31.30
C GLU A 211 -21.04 10.84 -30.72
N TYR A 212 -21.00 9.87 -29.81
CA TYR A 212 -19.73 9.37 -29.26
C TYR A 212 -19.04 8.37 -30.18
N ARG A 213 -19.78 7.59 -30.99
CA ARG A 213 -19.17 6.70 -31.97
C ARG A 213 -18.42 7.48 -33.03
N ASP A 214 -19.04 8.52 -33.57
CA ASP A 214 -18.43 9.38 -34.59
C ASP A 214 -17.18 10.08 -34.03
N PHE A 215 -17.26 10.58 -32.79
CA PHE A 215 -16.11 11.18 -32.09
C PHE A 215 -14.95 10.19 -31.85
N VAL A 216 -15.25 8.94 -31.52
CA VAL A 216 -14.22 7.92 -31.31
C VAL A 216 -13.57 7.55 -32.64
N ILE A 217 -14.35 7.40 -33.72
CA ILE A 217 -13.83 7.17 -35.06
C ILE A 217 -12.93 8.33 -35.49
N SER A 218 -13.38 9.58 -35.33
CA SER A 218 -12.55 10.75 -35.68
C SER A 218 -11.26 10.79 -34.87
N SER A 219 -11.32 10.48 -33.57
CA SER A 219 -10.13 10.38 -32.71
C SER A 219 -9.15 9.30 -33.20
N PHE A 220 -9.65 8.16 -33.68
CA PHE A 220 -8.84 7.08 -34.23
C PHE A 220 -8.23 7.40 -35.59
N ASP A 221 -8.92 8.17 -36.43
CA ASP A 221 -8.45 8.54 -37.76
C ASP A 221 -7.44 9.70 -37.71
N GLU A 222 -7.71 10.71 -36.90
CA GLU A 222 -6.83 11.86 -36.70
C GLU A 222 -5.64 11.54 -35.80
N ASN A 223 -5.73 10.43 -35.06
CA ASN A 223 -4.76 10.02 -34.07
C ASN A 223 -4.52 11.08 -32.98
N GLN A 224 -5.60 11.76 -32.59
CA GLN A 224 -5.57 12.84 -31.61
C GLN A 224 -6.44 12.53 -30.40
N ILE A 225 -5.90 12.86 -29.22
CA ILE A 225 -6.59 12.69 -27.94
C ILE A 225 -7.18 14.05 -27.55
N VAL A 226 -8.45 14.24 -27.89
CA VAL A 226 -9.21 15.48 -27.63
C VAL A 226 -10.22 15.27 -26.49
N ASP A 227 -10.57 16.33 -25.77
CA ASP A 227 -11.64 16.27 -24.77
C ASP A 227 -13.00 15.97 -25.43
N PRO A 228 -13.70 14.89 -25.01
CA PRO A 228 -14.97 14.52 -25.63
C PRO A 228 -16.07 15.54 -25.31
N PRO A 229 -17.02 15.75 -26.24
CA PRO A 229 -18.18 16.61 -26.00
C PRO A 229 -19.03 16.04 -24.85
N LYS A 230 -19.48 16.89 -23.93
CA LYS A 230 -20.35 16.45 -22.83
C LYS A 230 -21.78 16.30 -23.35
N LEU A 231 -22.26 15.07 -23.47
CA LEU A 231 -23.69 14.84 -23.72
C LEU A 231 -24.50 15.32 -22.51
N ASN A 232 -25.53 16.14 -22.77
CA ASN A 232 -26.50 16.56 -21.78
C ASN A 232 -27.37 15.38 -21.37
N THR A 233 -26.89 14.55 -20.45
CA THR A 233 -27.78 13.62 -19.74
C THR A 233 -28.53 14.39 -18.66
N GLU A 234 -29.86 14.26 -18.60
CA GLU A 234 -30.66 14.86 -17.53
C GLU A 234 -30.04 14.56 -16.16
N PRO A 235 -29.92 15.58 -15.28
CA PRO A 235 -29.24 15.42 -14.00
C PRO A 235 -29.91 14.30 -13.19
N PRO A 236 -29.12 13.44 -12.52
CA PRO A 236 -29.69 12.41 -11.66
C PRO A 236 -30.55 13.09 -10.57
N LYS A 237 -31.80 12.65 -10.44
CA LYS A 237 -32.68 13.05 -9.34
C LYS A 237 -31.92 12.88 -8.02
N LEU A 238 -31.72 13.97 -7.29
CA LEU A 238 -31.04 13.97 -6.00
C LEU A 238 -31.75 13.01 -5.04
N THR A 239 -31.19 11.80 -4.86
CA THR A 239 -31.67 10.90 -3.81
C THR A 239 -31.31 11.50 -2.47
N ARG A 240 -32.35 11.89 -1.71
CA ARG A 240 -32.26 12.41 -0.34
C ARG A 240 -31.27 11.58 0.49
N LYS A 241 -30.28 12.26 1.10
CA LYS A 241 -29.39 11.64 2.09
C LYS A 241 -30.24 11.02 3.19
N ARG A 242 -30.24 9.69 3.29
CA ARG A 242 -30.76 8.98 4.47
C ARG A 242 -29.83 9.30 5.65
N THR A 243 -30.28 10.17 6.54
CA THR A 243 -29.69 10.34 7.87
C THR A 243 -29.73 8.99 8.58
N ARG A 244 -28.55 8.41 8.84
CA ARG A 244 -28.41 7.23 9.71
C ARG A 244 -28.85 7.64 11.12
N LYS A 245 -30.09 7.29 11.49
CA LYS A 245 -30.58 7.37 12.86
C LYS A 245 -29.80 6.34 13.69
N TYR A 246 -28.86 6.80 14.49
CA TYR A 246 -28.09 5.96 15.40
C TYR A 246 -29.06 5.40 16.46
N LYS A 247 -29.28 4.08 16.44
CA LYS A 247 -30.13 3.39 17.41
C LYS A 247 -29.28 3.16 18.66
N GLY A 248 -29.28 4.15 19.57
CA GLY A 248 -28.63 4.04 20.87
C GLY A 248 -29.31 2.95 21.70
N LYS A 249 -28.52 2.01 22.23
CA LYS A 249 -28.94 1.02 23.22
C LYS A 249 -29.30 1.73 24.52
N GLU A 250 -30.47 1.40 25.03
CA GLU A 250 -30.96 1.78 26.35
C GLU A 250 -30.09 1.13 27.45
N GLY A 251 -29.81 1.92 28.48
CA GLY A 251 -29.09 1.52 29.68
C GLY A 251 -29.16 2.64 30.71
N ALA A 252 -30.29 2.66 31.44
CA ALA A 252 -30.59 3.25 32.74
C ALA A 252 -29.72 4.41 33.31
N VAL A 253 -30.38 5.51 33.69
CA VAL A 253 -30.68 5.91 35.10
C VAL A 253 -31.06 7.40 35.15
N GLY A 254 -32.30 7.66 35.58
CA GLY A 254 -32.69 8.69 36.53
C GLY A 254 -32.50 10.19 36.21
N SER A 255 -33.64 10.84 35.90
CA SER A 255 -34.18 12.04 36.60
C SER A 255 -33.26 13.27 36.79
N ASN A 256 -33.63 14.53 36.49
CA ASN A 256 -34.92 15.19 36.62
C ASN A 256 -34.81 16.66 36.11
N ILE A 257 -35.96 17.32 35.96
CA ILE A 257 -36.21 18.79 35.95
C ILE A 257 -36.35 19.52 34.60
N LYS A 258 -37.63 19.58 34.20
CA LYS A 258 -38.49 20.72 33.85
C LYS A 258 -38.09 21.69 32.73
N ALA A 259 -38.91 21.61 31.68
CA ALA A 259 -39.28 22.68 30.78
C ALA A 259 -40.19 23.73 31.46
N ILE A 260 -40.04 25.00 31.06
CA ILE A 260 -41.09 26.04 30.97
C ILE A 260 -40.66 26.90 29.76
N ALA A 261 -41.21 26.67 28.58
CA ALA A 261 -42.43 27.27 28.01
C ALA A 261 -42.20 28.67 27.42
N LYS A 262 -42.47 28.77 26.12
CA LYS A 262 -42.61 29.99 25.32
C LYS A 262 -43.81 30.80 25.81
N ASN A 263 -43.78 32.10 25.51
CA ASN A 263 -44.83 32.87 24.81
C ASN A 263 -44.13 34.17 24.35
N GLU A 264 -44.15 34.54 23.06
CA GLU A 264 -45.19 35.35 22.39
C GLU A 264 -45.51 36.65 23.18
N ASN A 265 -45.55 37.85 22.62
CA ASN A 265 -45.68 38.30 21.24
C ASN A 265 -45.24 39.78 21.13
N ASP A 266 -45.08 40.24 19.89
CA ASP A 266 -45.40 41.59 19.37
C ASP A 266 -44.73 42.86 19.92
N GLY A 267 -44.09 43.58 18.99
CA GLY A 267 -44.46 44.97 18.78
C GLY A 267 -43.34 46.00 18.65
N LYS A 268 -43.32 46.64 17.46
CA LYS A 268 -42.92 48.03 17.18
C LYS A 268 -41.42 48.41 17.10
N ASN A 269 -41.00 48.60 15.85
CA ASN A 269 -40.71 49.89 15.19
C ASN A 269 -39.52 50.77 15.65
N MET A 270 -38.78 51.27 14.63
CA MET A 270 -37.88 52.44 14.61
C MET A 270 -36.55 52.32 15.40
N ASP A 271 -35.40 52.87 15.03
CA ASP A 271 -34.92 53.74 13.94
C ASP A 271 -33.37 53.57 13.88
N LYS A 272 -32.74 53.98 12.77
CA LYS A 272 -31.38 54.59 12.62
C LYS A 272 -30.24 54.16 13.59
N THR A 273 -29.00 53.90 13.17
CA THR A 273 -28.11 54.76 12.36
C THR A 273 -26.74 54.06 12.19
N THR A 274 -26.04 54.39 11.10
CA THR A 274 -24.58 54.44 10.84
C THR A 274 -23.63 54.31 12.07
N LYS A 275 -22.41 53.76 12.01
CA LYS A 275 -21.26 54.20 11.18
C LYS A 275 -19.99 53.38 11.52
N LYS A 276 -19.15 53.18 10.49
CA LYS A 276 -17.67 53.18 10.44
C LYS A 276 -16.81 52.20 11.27
N ARG A 277 -16.02 51.43 10.49
CA ARG A 277 -14.54 51.30 10.47
C ARG A 277 -13.80 51.14 11.80
N GLY A 278 -13.06 50.03 11.90
CA GLY A 278 -11.85 49.91 12.69
C GLY A 278 -11.08 48.65 12.29
N VAL A 279 -10.01 48.81 11.51
CA VAL A 279 -8.98 47.80 11.25
C VAL A 279 -8.15 47.68 12.52
N GLN A 280 -7.82 46.45 12.95
CA GLN A 280 -6.61 46.19 13.73
C GLN A 280 -6.14 44.75 13.53
N GLU A 281 -4.90 44.65 13.07
CA GLU A 281 -4.05 43.46 13.07
C GLU A 281 -3.86 42.94 14.50
N VAL A 282 -3.73 41.62 14.66
CA VAL A 282 -3.07 41.04 15.83
C VAL A 282 -2.25 39.82 15.43
N ASP A 283 -0.99 39.95 15.83
CA ASP A 283 0.14 39.05 15.68
C ASP A 283 -0.03 37.67 16.32
N ILE A 284 0.75 36.76 15.74
CA ILE A 284 0.96 35.37 16.10
C ILE A 284 1.86 35.28 17.34
N GLY A 285 1.38 34.59 18.39
CA GLY A 285 2.16 34.21 19.57
C GLY A 285 1.83 32.79 20.05
N PRO A 286 2.82 31.96 20.45
CA PRO A 286 2.66 30.51 20.56
C PRO A 286 2.14 30.03 21.92
N SER A 287 1.16 29.12 21.89
CA SER A 287 0.59 28.48 23.09
C SER A 287 1.29 27.16 23.45
N ARG A 288 2.08 27.27 24.51
CA ARG A 288 2.38 26.31 25.60
C ARG A 288 1.84 24.87 25.47
N ARG A 289 2.76 23.89 25.45
CA ARG A 289 2.50 22.51 25.91
C ARG A 289 3.30 22.22 27.19
N SER A 290 2.56 21.86 28.24
CA SER A 290 3.08 21.46 29.55
C SER A 290 3.76 20.08 29.54
N PRO A 291 4.74 19.83 30.42
CA PRO A 291 5.48 18.57 30.49
C PRO A 291 4.79 17.53 31.41
N ARG A 292 4.76 16.25 31.01
CA ARG A 292 4.40 15.14 31.92
C ARG A 292 5.62 14.26 32.22
N LYS A 293 6.12 14.50 33.44
CA LYS A 293 6.73 13.63 34.46
C LYS A 293 7.36 12.30 34.03
N ARG A 294 8.69 12.27 34.22
CA ARG A 294 9.55 11.11 34.47
C ARG A 294 9.11 10.35 35.72
N THR A 295 9.15 9.03 35.67
CA THR A 295 9.35 8.16 36.83
C THR A 295 10.70 7.46 36.70
N ARG A 296 11.51 7.58 37.76
CA ARG A 296 12.81 6.96 37.96
C ARG A 296 12.61 5.46 38.20
N PHE A 297 13.45 4.62 37.62
CA PHE A 297 13.75 3.31 38.21
C PHE A 297 15.26 3.11 38.28
N SER A 298 15.62 2.53 39.42
CA SER A 298 16.92 2.47 40.06
C SER A 298 17.95 1.67 39.27
N SER A 299 19.18 2.19 39.29
CA SER A 299 20.42 1.47 39.08
C SER A 299 20.52 0.27 40.03
N ASN A 300 20.88 -0.89 39.50
CA ASN A 300 21.60 -1.90 40.27
C ASN A 300 22.72 -2.46 39.41
N SER A 301 23.94 -2.05 39.76
CA SER A 301 25.21 -2.57 39.27
C SER A 301 25.47 -3.90 39.94
N HIS A 302 25.56 -4.98 39.16
CA HIS A 302 26.28 -6.17 39.57
C HIS A 302 27.36 -6.45 38.52
N GLU A 303 28.58 -6.30 39.00
CA GLU A 303 29.85 -6.51 38.35
C GLU A 303 30.07 -8.02 38.26
N GLU A 304 29.92 -8.61 37.06
CA GLU A 304 30.32 -10.00 36.83
C GLU A 304 31.74 -10.01 36.24
N VAL A 305 32.64 -10.53 37.07
CA VAL A 305 34.03 -10.87 36.78
C VAL A 305 34.06 -11.95 35.70
N ILE A 306 34.50 -11.60 34.49
CA ILE A 306 34.77 -12.58 33.43
C ILE A 306 36.14 -13.20 33.71
N GLN A 307 36.16 -14.45 34.17
CA GLN A 307 37.37 -15.27 34.15
C GLN A 307 37.71 -15.65 32.70
N PRO A 308 38.99 -15.54 32.27
CA PRO A 308 39.38 -15.95 30.93
C PRO A 308 39.32 -17.47 30.80
N ARG A 309 38.54 -17.97 29.84
CA ARG A 309 38.55 -19.39 29.44
C ARG A 309 39.87 -19.68 28.69
N ALA A 310 40.62 -20.63 29.22
CA ALA A 310 41.71 -21.32 28.54
C ALA A 310 41.21 -21.87 27.20
N GLY A 311 41.98 -21.64 26.13
CA GLY A 311 41.66 -22.13 24.78
C GLY A 311 42.15 -21.27 23.62
N PHE A 312 42.87 -20.17 23.87
CA PHE A 312 43.39 -19.30 22.79
C PHE A 312 44.84 -19.65 22.35
N GLU A 313 45.57 -20.47 23.11
CA GLU A 313 46.96 -20.84 22.79
C GLU A 313 47.08 -22.03 21.85
N GLU A 314 46.06 -22.89 21.73
CA GLU A 314 46.08 -24.03 20.81
C GLU A 314 45.87 -23.65 19.32
N TYR A 315 45.39 -22.43 19.04
CA TYR A 315 45.10 -22.00 17.67
C TYR A 315 46.31 -21.40 16.94
N ILE A 316 47.37 -21.03 17.67
CA ILE A 316 48.60 -20.45 17.08
C ILE A 316 49.60 -21.55 16.67
N ALA A 317 49.63 -22.69 17.37
CA ALA A 317 50.54 -23.79 17.05
C ALA A 317 50.22 -24.51 15.71
N ILE A 318 48.95 -24.51 15.27
CA ILE A 318 48.53 -25.21 14.05
C ILE A 318 48.83 -24.39 12.77
N GLN A 319 49.11 -23.10 12.89
CA GLN A 319 49.43 -22.22 11.76
C GLN A 319 50.91 -22.21 11.37
N GLU A 320 51.82 -22.70 12.24
CA GLU A 320 53.27 -22.72 11.96
C GLU A 320 53.76 -24.04 11.33
N GLU A 321 53.03 -25.16 11.49
CA GLU A 321 53.39 -26.44 10.86
C GLU A 321 53.00 -26.56 9.37
N ASN A 322 52.17 -25.65 8.85
CA ASN A 322 51.73 -25.67 7.43
C ASN A 322 52.53 -24.73 6.53
N LYS A 323 53.73 -24.30 6.95
CA LYS A 323 54.63 -23.42 6.19
C LYS A 323 56.06 -23.94 6.01
N SER A 324 56.32 -25.22 6.26
CA SER A 324 57.61 -25.86 5.91
C SER A 324 57.47 -26.83 4.75
#